data_AF-A0A1Q3X3L8-F1
#
_entry.id   AF-A0A1Q3X3L8-F1
#
_cell.length_a   1.000
_cell.length_b   1.000
_cell.length_c   1.000
_cell.angle_alpha   90.00
_cell.angle_beta   90.00
_cell.angle_gamma   90.00
#
_symmetry.space_group_name_H-M   'P 1'
#
loop_
_entity.id
_entity.type
_entity.pdbx_description
1 polymer ?
#
loop_
_entity_poly.entity_id
_entity_poly.type
_entity_poly.pdbx_seq_one_letter_code
_entity_poly.pdbx_strand_id
1 'polypeptide(L)'
;MSTNKRALASVNPLVETRDVIAIKNKTGNLYESIAVIGKRANQISVTMKEELHRKLDEFIIHGDNLEEIHENKEQIEISRIYERMANPALQAINEFNDDKIYYRKK
;
A
#
# COMPACT_ATOMS: atom_id res chain seq x y z
N MET A 1 -12.81 -3.27 -21.26
CA MET A 1 -12.50 -3.77 -19.90
C MET A 1 -11.90 -2.62 -19.09
N SER A 2 -12.73 -1.62 -18.76
CA SER A 2 -13.17 -1.22 -17.42
C SER A 2 -12.08 -1.10 -16.33
N THR A 3 -11.49 0.09 -16.26
CA THR A 3 -11.27 0.89 -15.04
C THR A 3 -10.60 0.25 -13.81
N ASN A 4 -9.27 0.33 -13.73
CA ASN A 4 -8.53 0.31 -12.45
C ASN A 4 -7.46 1.43 -12.38
N LYS A 5 -7.76 2.61 -12.93
CA LYS A 5 -6.90 3.81 -12.81
C LYS A 5 -7.12 4.63 -11.54
N ARG A 6 -7.99 4.21 -10.61
CA ARG A 6 -8.41 5.01 -9.44
C ARG A 6 -7.87 4.57 -8.08
N ALA A 7 -7.08 3.50 -8.00
CA ALA A 7 -6.74 2.90 -6.70
C ALA A 7 -5.31 3.18 -6.17
N LEU A 8 -4.37 3.68 -6.99
CA LEU A 8 -3.16 4.30 -6.42
C LEU A 8 -3.52 5.72 -6.00
N ALA A 9 -4.15 5.82 -4.83
CA ALA A 9 -4.45 7.09 -4.20
C ALA A 9 -3.19 7.96 -4.12
N SER A 10 -3.39 9.23 -4.41
CA SER A 10 -2.48 10.38 -4.45
C SER A 10 -1.77 10.69 -3.12
N VAL A 11 -1.26 9.67 -2.44
CA VAL A 11 -0.52 9.82 -1.20
C VAL A 11 0.93 10.13 -1.54
N ASN A 12 1.44 11.24 -1.02
CA ASN A 12 2.85 11.60 -1.14
C ASN A 12 3.70 10.47 -0.50
N PRO A 13 4.65 9.86 -1.23
CA PRO A 13 5.53 8.83 -0.68
C PRO A 13 6.59 9.39 0.28
N LEU A 14 6.75 10.71 0.34
CA LEU A 14 7.70 11.38 1.22
C LEU A 14 7.12 11.58 2.64
N VAL A 15 8.01 11.60 3.62
CA VAL A 15 7.64 11.85 5.01
C VAL A 15 7.39 13.34 5.21
N GLU A 16 6.27 13.66 5.86
CA GLU A 16 5.86 15.03 6.20
C GLU A 16 5.57 15.10 7.70
N THR A 17 5.73 16.29 8.28
CA THR A 17 5.31 16.53 9.66
C THR A 17 3.79 16.43 9.78
N ARG A 18 3.31 15.86 10.88
CA ARG A 18 1.88 15.63 11.13
C ARG A 18 1.46 16.26 12.45
N ASP A 19 0.26 16.79 12.49
CA ASP A 19 -0.32 17.34 13.72
C ASP A 19 -0.77 16.21 14.66
N VAL A 20 -0.02 16.04 15.75
CA VAL A 20 -0.29 15.04 16.79
C VAL A 20 -1.59 15.32 17.55
N ILE A 21 -2.02 16.58 17.65
CA ILE A 21 -3.26 16.95 18.34
C ILE A 21 -4.46 16.52 17.49
N ALA A 22 -4.41 16.76 16.17
CA ALA A 22 -5.44 16.30 15.24
C ALA A 22 -5.59 14.77 15.29
N ILE A 23 -4.48 14.03 15.28
CA ILE A 23 -4.48 12.56 15.36
C ILE A 23 -5.06 12.07 16.71
N LYS A 24 -4.69 12.72 17.81
CA LYS A 24 -5.23 12.41 19.14
C LYS A 24 -6.74 12.64 19.20
N ASN A 25 -7.23 13.72 18.62
CA ASN A 25 -8.64 14.11 18.72
C ASN A 25 -9.59 13.10 18.07
N LYS A 26 -9.13 12.31 17.10
CA LYS A 26 -9.95 11.27 16.44
C LYS A 26 -10.34 10.11 17.34
N THR A 27 -9.47 9.69 18.27
CA THR A 27 -9.71 8.56 19.18
C THR A 27 -9.84 8.99 20.65
N GLY A 28 -9.44 10.22 20.96
CA GLY A 28 -9.25 10.75 22.31
C GLY A 28 -7.89 10.42 22.93
N ASN A 29 -7.12 9.49 22.37
CA ASN A 29 -5.81 9.07 22.88
C ASN A 29 -4.80 8.85 21.74
N LEU A 30 -3.67 9.55 21.80
CA LEU A 30 -2.63 9.47 20.79
C LEU A 30 -2.10 8.03 20.59
N TYR A 31 -1.87 7.28 21.67
CA TYR A 31 -1.36 5.91 21.58
C TYR A 31 -2.38 4.96 20.96
N GLU A 32 -3.67 5.21 21.19
CA GLU A 32 -4.72 4.45 20.56
C GLU A 32 -4.77 4.72 19.06
N SER A 33 -4.69 5.99 18.64
CA SER A 33 -4.59 6.34 17.22
C SER A 33 -3.40 5.65 16.55
N ILE A 34 -2.23 5.65 17.21
CA ILE A 34 -1.02 4.97 16.71
C ILE A 34 -1.27 3.45 16.58
N ALA A 35 -1.91 2.82 17.57
CA ALA A 35 -2.22 1.40 17.53
C ALA A 35 -3.20 1.04 16.39
N VAL A 36 -4.21 1.87 16.16
CA VAL A 36 -5.17 1.71 15.05
C VAL A 36 -4.46 1.86 13.70
N ILE A 37 -3.68 2.93 13.53
CA ILE A 37 -2.90 3.19 12.30
C ILE A 37 -1.93 2.03 12.04
N GLY A 38 -1.21 1.55 13.06
CA GLY A 38 -0.26 0.45 12.91
C GLY A 38 -0.93 -0.86 12.47
N LYS A 39 -2.08 -1.21 13.07
CA LYS A 39 -2.86 -2.37 12.62
C LYS A 39 -3.33 -2.22 11.18
N ARG A 40 -3.76 -1.02 10.77
CA ARG A 40 -4.18 -0.77 9.40
C ARG A 40 -3.02 -0.85 8.41
N ALA A 41 -1.86 -0.29 8.75
CA ALA A 41 -0.65 -0.37 7.93
C ALA A 41 -0.23 -1.82 7.66
N ASN A 42 -0.37 -2.71 8.66
CA ASN A 42 -0.10 -4.14 8.48
C ASN A 42 -1.08 -4.79 7.49
N GLN A 43 -2.37 -4.45 7.53
CA GLN A 43 -3.34 -4.95 6.55
C GLN A 43 -2.97 -4.52 5.13
N ILE A 44 -2.66 -3.23 4.94
CA ILE A 44 -2.24 -2.68 3.64
C ILE A 44 -0.97 -3.39 3.15
N SER A 45 0.01 -3.59 4.02
CA SER A 45 1.28 -4.28 3.68
C SER A 45 1.05 -5.71 3.17
N VAL A 46 0.20 -6.49 3.84
CA VAL A 46 -0.14 -7.86 3.42
C VAL A 46 -0.84 -7.84 2.06
N THR A 47 -1.86 -6.99 1.89
CA THR A 47 -2.59 -6.88 0.62
C THR A 47 -1.67 -6.44 -0.52
N MET A 48 -0.79 -5.46 -0.30
CA MET A 48 0.17 -5.00 -1.32
C MET A 48 1.13 -6.11 -1.72
N LYS A 49 1.64 -6.89 -0.76
CA LYS A 49 2.54 -8.02 -1.04
C LYS A 49 1.85 -9.10 -1.86
N GLU A 50 0.62 -9.45 -1.50
CA GLU A 50 -0.18 -10.44 -2.23
C GLU A 50 -0.52 -9.97 -3.65
N GLU A 51 -0.87 -8.71 -3.84
CA GLU A 51 -1.14 -8.13 -5.15
C GLU A 51 0.11 -8.11 -6.03
N LEU A 52 1.26 -7.71 -5.47
CA LEU A 52 2.53 -7.70 -6.19
C LEU A 52 2.92 -9.11 -6.62
N HIS A 53 2.88 -10.09 -5.71
CA HIS A 53 3.19 -11.48 -6.05
C HIS A 53 2.27 -12.01 -7.15
N ARG A 54 0.96 -11.79 -7.04
CA ARG A 54 -0.01 -12.22 -8.06
C ARG A 54 0.31 -11.63 -9.44
N LYS A 55 0.64 -10.34 -9.50
CA LYS A 55 1.03 -9.69 -10.75
C LYS A 55 2.33 -10.25 -11.31
N LEU A 56 3.31 -10.55 -10.46
CA LEU A 56 4.57 -11.15 -10.90
C LEU A 56 4.38 -12.58 -11.43
N ASP A 57 3.49 -13.37 -10.80
CA ASP A 57 3.17 -14.74 -11.23
C ASP A 57 2.55 -14.78 -12.63
N GLU A 58 1.79 -13.76 -13.04
CA GLU A 58 1.22 -13.65 -14.39
C GLU A 58 2.29 -13.59 -15.51
N PHE A 59 3.54 -13.23 -15.17
CA PHE A 59 4.65 -13.16 -16.12
C PHE A 59 5.56 -14.39 -16.11
N ILE A 60 5.33 -15.34 -15.21
CA ILE A 60 6.06 -16.61 -15.18
C ILE A 60 5.48 -17.51 -16.29
N ILE A 61 6.02 -17.39 -17.50
CA ILE A 61 5.71 -18.32 -18.58
C ILE A 61 6.46 -19.62 -18.28
N HIS A 62 5.74 -20.69 -17.93
CA HIS A 62 6.28 -22.05 -17.86
C HIS A 62 6.49 -22.59 -19.28
N GLY A 63 7.44 -22.01 -20.02
CA GLY A 63 7.84 -22.45 -21.35
C GLY A 63 9.18 -23.17 -21.25
N ASP A 64 9.16 -24.49 -21.35
CA ASP A 64 10.34 -25.35 -21.31
C ASP A 64 11.10 -25.32 -22.66
N ASN A 65 11.42 -24.11 -23.13
CA ASN A 65 12.13 -23.88 -24.37
C ASN A 65 13.39 -23.09 -24.09
N LEU A 66 14.49 -23.52 -24.70
CA LEU A 66 15.82 -22.90 -24.68
C LEU A 66 15.83 -21.51 -25.38
N GLU A 67 14.81 -20.69 -25.16
CA GLU A 67 14.78 -19.31 -25.63
C GLU A 67 15.63 -18.43 -24.70
N GLU A 68 16.45 -17.55 -25.30
CA GLU A 68 17.17 -16.52 -24.57
C GLU A 68 16.23 -15.78 -23.62
N ILE A 69 16.56 -15.79 -22.32
CA ILE A 69 15.86 -15.04 -21.28
C ILE A 69 16.06 -13.55 -21.60
N HIS A 70 15.13 -12.97 -22.34
CA HIS A 70 15.08 -11.53 -22.57
C HIS A 70 14.54 -10.82 -21.33
N GLU A 71 15.04 -9.60 -21.06
CA GLU A 71 14.54 -8.77 -19.96
C GLU A 71 13.03 -8.51 -20.11
N ASN A 72 12.24 -8.87 -19.09
CA ASN A 72 10.81 -8.60 -19.07
C ASN A 72 10.55 -7.14 -18.66
N LYS A 73 10.36 -6.28 -19.66
CA LYS A 73 10.09 -4.84 -19.47
C LYS A 73 8.85 -4.56 -18.60
N GLU A 74 7.84 -5.41 -18.69
CA GLU A 74 6.59 -5.25 -17.94
C GLU A 74 6.79 -5.57 -16.45
N GLN A 75 7.54 -6.63 -16.15
CA GLN A 75 7.93 -6.98 -14.77
C GLN A 75 8.75 -5.86 -14.09
N ILE A 76 9.68 -5.26 -14.84
CA ILE A 76 10.48 -4.13 -14.37
C ILE A 76 9.60 -2.90 -14.10
N GLU A 77 8.66 -2.60 -14.99
CA GLU A 77 7.74 -1.46 -14.82
C GLU A 77 6.83 -1.63 -13.60
N ILE A 78 6.29 -2.82 -13.39
CA ILE A 78 5.47 -3.12 -12.20
C ILE A 78 6.30 -2.93 -10.93
N SER A 79 7.51 -3.48 -10.89
CA SER A 79 8.40 -3.32 -9.73
C SER A 79 8.66 -1.84 -9.42
N ARG A 80 8.98 -1.03 -10.45
CA ARG A 80 9.20 0.42 -10.28
C ARG A 80 7.98 1.18 -9.76
N ILE A 81 6.76 0.77 -10.14
CA ILE A 81 5.53 1.41 -9.65
C ILE A 81 5.35 1.15 -8.15
N TYR A 82 5.55 -0.10 -7.71
CA TYR A 82 5.45 -0.45 -6.29
C TYR A 82 6.57 0.17 -5.45
N GLU A 83 7.77 0.33 -6.01
CA GLU A 83 8.88 1.05 -5.35
C GLU A 83 8.59 2.54 -5.12
N ARG A 84 7.87 3.20 -6.06
CA ARG A 84 7.49 4.61 -5.96
C ARG A 84 6.25 4.84 -5.11
N MET A 85 5.55 3.78 -4.74
CA MET A 85 4.33 3.86 -3.96
C MET A 85 4.63 4.32 -2.52
N ALA A 86 3.72 5.09 -1.94
CA ALA A 86 3.84 5.46 -0.53
C ALA A 86 3.84 4.22 0.37
N ASN A 87 4.64 4.26 1.43
CA ASN A 87 4.70 3.13 2.36
C ASN A 87 3.33 2.87 3.02
N PRO A 88 3.06 1.63 3.50
CA PRO A 88 1.77 1.29 4.10
C PRO A 88 1.39 2.17 5.30
N ALA A 89 2.37 2.68 6.04
CA ALA A 89 2.15 3.56 7.18
C ALA A 89 1.57 4.93 6.76
N LEU A 90 2.11 5.56 5.71
CA LEU A 90 1.63 6.83 5.17
C LEU A 90 0.22 6.67 4.59
N GLN A 91 -0.04 5.55 3.90
CA GLN A 91 -1.38 5.24 3.41
C GLN A 91 -2.38 5.09 4.56
N ALA A 92 -2.02 4.33 5.61
CA ALA A 92 -2.85 4.16 6.79
C ALA A 92 -3.11 5.47 7.54
N ILE A 93 -2.12 6.36 7.64
CA ILE A 93 -2.29 7.70 8.25
C ILE A 93 -3.31 8.52 7.47
N ASN A 94 -3.23 8.51 6.13
CA ASN A 94 -4.19 9.25 5.31
C ASN A 94 -5.60 8.66 5.39
N GLU A 95 -5.75 7.33 5.35
CA GLU A 95 -7.04 6.70 5.57
C GLU A 95 -7.62 6.98 6.96
N PHE A 96 -6.76 7.07 7.98
CA PHE A 96 -7.15 7.46 9.34
C PHE A 96 -7.61 8.91 9.38
N ASN A 97 -6.89 9.81 8.71
CA ASN A 97 -7.24 11.22 8.63
C ASN A 97 -8.54 11.46 7.83
N ASP A 98 -8.81 10.62 6.84
CA ASP A 98 -10.03 10.68 6.01
C ASP A 98 -11.25 9.98 6.65
N ASP A 99 -11.14 9.48 7.89
CA ASP A 99 -12.21 8.73 8.59
C ASP A 99 -12.67 7.47 7.82
N LYS A 100 -11.78 6.87 7.02
CA LYS A 100 -12.05 5.63 6.25
C LYS A 100 -11.82 4.36 7.06
N ILE A 101 -11.32 4.47 8.29
CA ILE A 101 -10.98 3.35 9.15
C ILE A 101 -12.02 3.22 10.26
N TYR A 102 -12.78 2.13 10.24
CA TYR A 102 -13.59 1.73 11.37
C TYR A 102 -12.75 0.94 12.38
N TYR A 103 -12.80 1.35 13.64
CA TYR A 103 -12.14 0.65 14.75
C TYR A 103 -13.09 0.58 15.95
N ARG A 104 -12.98 -0.50 16.72
CA ARG A 104 -13.80 -0.74 17.91
C ARG A 104 -12.90 -1.13 19.08
N LYS A 105 -13.17 -0.54 20.24
CA LYS A 105 -12.59 -0.97 21.53
C LYS A 105 -13.24 -2.30 21.94
N LYS A 106 -12.39 -3.26 22.30
CA LYS A 106 -12.83 -4.46 23.02
C LYS A 106 -12.93 -4.13 24.50
#